data_AF-A0A3C2AH43-F1
#
_entry.id   AF-A0A3C2AH43-F1
#
_cell.length_a   1.000
_cell.length_b   1.000
_cell.length_c   1.000
_cell.angle_alpha   90.00
_cell.angle_beta   90.00
_cell.angle_gamma   90.00
#
_symmetry.space_group_name_H-M   'P 1'
#
loop_
_entity.id
_entity.type
_entity.pdbx_description
1 polymer ?
#
loop_
_entity_poly.entity_id
_entity_poly.type
_entity_poly.pdbx_seq_one_letter_code
_entity_poly.pdbx_strand_id
1 'polypeptide(L)'
;MSPNYKRPLQPAPEQLYENGKFQYASFDGPITNPNLIDAERPYKFPLPRLLKWMQLREWQAFQISNGTHFVMVAIYNAKKISLAQFIVYDIANNNKYRYEKKVAPWSIDVATGLFGTESSYVSKNFSLIAKHDLNDNLLELSASIRNQKGLPDVEAKFTGLHDTSQFEPMVVSMPFSEKKAMYSHKCLMPVSGSIQFGKDVIPFPEKISQLIIDDHKGYYPYP
;
A
#
# COMPACT_ATOMS: atom_id res chain seq x y z
N MET A 1 31.51 -5.96 23.29
CA MET A 1 30.19 -5.29 23.10
C MET A 1 30.11 -4.87 21.65
N SER A 2 29.17 -5.44 20.89
CA SER A 2 28.94 -4.98 19.51
C SER A 2 28.55 -3.50 19.55
N PRO A 3 29.06 -2.65 18.64
CA PRO A 3 28.63 -1.26 18.58
C PRO A 3 27.11 -1.21 18.47
N ASN A 4 26.46 -0.36 19.28
CA ASN A 4 25.02 -0.14 19.22
C ASN A 4 24.66 0.26 17.78
N TYR A 5 23.98 -0.62 17.05
CA TYR A 5 23.49 -0.35 15.72
C TYR A 5 22.48 0.81 15.80
N LYS A 6 22.82 1.94 15.16
CA LYS A 6 21.94 3.11 15.06
C LYS A 6 21.56 3.32 13.60
N ARG A 7 20.28 3.55 13.35
CA ARG A 7 19.76 3.98 12.04
C ARG A 7 19.06 5.33 12.24
N PRO A 8 19.82 6.45 12.25
CA PRO A 8 19.24 7.77 12.42
C PRO A 8 18.30 8.08 11.24
N LEU A 9 17.24 8.85 11.52
CA LEU A 9 16.41 9.42 10.47
C LEU A 9 17.21 10.45 9.67
N GLN A 10 16.99 10.47 8.37
CA GLN A 10 17.55 11.47 7.46
C GLN A 10 16.41 12.30 6.85
N PRO A 11 16.68 13.53 6.41
CA PRO A 11 15.72 14.31 5.65
C PRO A 11 15.20 13.50 4.45
N ALA A 12 13.89 13.45 4.30
CA ALA A 12 13.24 12.82 3.15
C ALA A 12 13.64 13.53 1.83
N PRO A 13 14.27 12.84 0.87
CA PRO A 13 14.52 13.42 -0.44
C PRO A 13 13.23 13.46 -1.27
N GLU A 14 13.20 14.30 -2.30
CA GLU A 14 12.09 14.33 -3.27
C GLU A 14 11.98 13.01 -4.07
N GLN A 15 13.12 12.39 -4.37
CA GLN A 15 13.25 11.16 -5.15
C GLN A 15 14.19 10.17 -4.46
N LEU A 16 13.95 8.87 -4.66
CA LEU A 16 14.75 7.80 -4.03
C LEU A 16 16.07 7.48 -4.73
N TYR A 17 16.45 8.25 -5.73
CA TYR A 17 17.71 8.09 -6.42
C TYR A 17 18.37 9.43 -6.70
N GLU A 18 19.70 9.44 -6.70
CA GLU A 18 20.53 10.59 -7.03
C GLU A 18 21.74 10.11 -7.85
N ASN A 19 22.02 10.75 -8.98
CA ASN A 19 23.08 10.33 -9.91
C ASN A 19 23.02 8.82 -10.23
N GLY A 20 21.79 8.31 -10.42
CA GLY A 20 21.52 6.90 -10.71
C GLY A 20 21.59 5.94 -9.51
N LYS A 21 22.02 6.38 -8.32
CA LYS A 21 22.16 5.51 -7.15
C LYS A 21 20.98 5.67 -6.21
N PHE A 22 20.52 4.56 -5.62
CA PHE A 22 19.48 4.62 -4.60
C PHE A 22 19.99 5.35 -3.35
N GLN A 23 19.11 6.15 -2.75
CA GLN A 23 19.30 6.74 -1.45
C GLN A 23 18.78 5.76 -0.39
N TYR A 24 19.68 5.22 0.45
CA TYR A 24 19.33 4.25 1.49
C TYR A 24 19.32 4.91 2.86
N ALA A 25 18.15 4.95 3.50
CA ALA A 25 18.01 5.50 4.85
C ALA A 25 16.67 5.07 5.47
N SER A 26 16.51 5.43 6.73
CA SER A 26 15.18 5.75 7.27
C SER A 26 14.99 7.26 7.12
N PHE A 27 13.83 7.70 6.67
CA PHE A 27 13.53 9.11 6.42
C PHE A 27 12.56 9.66 7.45
N ASP A 28 12.65 10.95 7.73
CA ASP A 28 11.80 11.71 8.67
C ASP A 28 10.46 12.18 8.06
N GLY A 29 10.21 11.84 6.79
CA GLY A 29 9.00 12.24 6.10
C GLY A 29 8.73 11.46 4.82
N PRO A 30 7.57 11.72 4.17
CA PRO A 30 7.18 11.08 2.93
C PRO A 30 8.13 11.43 1.77
N ILE A 31 8.25 10.50 0.81
CA ILE A 31 8.95 10.75 -0.44
C ILE A 31 7.92 11.15 -1.49
N THR A 32 8.10 12.33 -2.12
CA THR A 32 7.16 12.84 -3.12
C THR A 32 7.06 11.92 -4.34
N ASN A 33 8.19 11.43 -4.82
CA ASN A 33 8.28 10.55 -5.97
C ASN A 33 9.12 9.30 -5.65
N PRO A 34 8.52 8.25 -5.04
CA PRO A 34 9.22 7.03 -4.65
C PRO A 34 9.46 6.08 -5.85
N ASN A 35 9.82 6.64 -7.00
CA ASN A 35 10.12 5.91 -8.21
C ASN A 35 11.45 5.16 -8.09
N LEU A 36 11.41 3.83 -8.20
CA LEU A 36 12.61 3.00 -8.24
C LEU A 36 13.07 2.67 -9.66
N ILE A 37 12.22 2.87 -10.67
CA ILE A 37 12.47 2.42 -12.03
C ILE A 37 13.65 3.17 -12.65
N ASP A 38 13.81 4.46 -12.35
CA ASP A 38 14.79 5.31 -13.02
C ASP A 38 16.19 5.29 -12.38
N ALA A 39 16.37 4.57 -11.28
CA ALA A 39 17.71 4.27 -10.79
C ALA A 39 18.56 3.53 -11.84
N GLU A 40 19.85 3.80 -11.85
CA GLU A 40 20.80 3.22 -12.80
C GLU A 40 20.99 1.73 -12.53
N ARG A 41 20.94 0.96 -13.63
CA ARG A 41 21.42 -0.41 -13.75
C ARG A 41 21.13 -1.29 -12.51
N PRO A 42 19.85 -1.57 -12.16
CA PRO A 42 19.53 -2.59 -11.16
C PRO A 42 20.02 -4.00 -11.53
N TYR A 43 20.49 -4.17 -12.77
CA TYR A 43 21.05 -5.40 -13.35
C TYR A 43 22.38 -5.09 -14.06
N LYS A 44 23.19 -6.13 -14.34
CA LYS A 44 24.53 -5.98 -14.95
C LYS A 44 24.51 -5.25 -16.29
N PHE A 45 23.43 -5.38 -17.06
CA PHE A 45 23.24 -4.74 -18.36
C PHE A 45 22.22 -3.59 -18.26
N PRO A 46 22.34 -2.54 -19.11
CA PRO A 46 21.33 -1.49 -19.18
C PRO A 46 20.01 -2.09 -19.67
N LEU A 47 19.03 -2.22 -18.76
CA LEU A 47 17.69 -2.67 -19.11
C LEU A 47 16.81 -1.47 -19.50
N PRO A 48 16.06 -1.56 -20.60
CA PRO A 48 15.00 -0.61 -20.91
C PRO A 48 14.01 -0.45 -19.75
N ARG A 49 13.39 0.73 -19.64
CA ARG A 49 12.43 1.08 -18.58
C ARG A 49 11.34 0.03 -18.39
N LEU A 50 10.80 -0.52 -19.49
CA LEU A 50 9.78 -1.56 -19.45
C LEU A 50 10.26 -2.85 -18.76
N LEU A 51 11.48 -3.30 -19.04
CA LEU A 51 12.05 -4.50 -18.39
C LEU A 51 12.36 -4.24 -16.91
N LYS A 52 12.74 -3.01 -16.55
CA LYS A 52 12.86 -2.60 -15.15
C LYS A 52 11.49 -2.62 -14.45
N TRP A 53 10.45 -2.09 -15.09
CA TRP A 53 9.08 -2.13 -14.57
C TRP A 53 8.56 -3.56 -14.35
N MET A 54 8.80 -4.48 -15.30
CA MET A 54 8.40 -5.91 -15.17
C MET A 54 9.04 -6.62 -13.96
N GLN A 55 10.15 -6.10 -13.44
CA GLN A 55 10.84 -6.67 -12.29
C GLN A 55 10.50 -5.98 -10.97
N LEU A 56 9.80 -4.85 -11.02
CA LEU A 56 9.37 -4.13 -9.85
C LEU A 56 8.12 -4.81 -9.26
N ARG A 57 8.07 -4.96 -7.94
CA ARG A 57 6.88 -5.37 -7.20
C ARG A 57 6.34 -4.17 -6.47
N GLU A 58 5.05 -3.91 -6.61
CA GLU A 58 4.41 -2.70 -6.09
C GLU A 58 3.07 -3.05 -5.47
N TRP A 59 2.76 -2.48 -4.32
CA TRP A 59 1.44 -2.54 -3.71
C TRP A 59 1.13 -1.30 -2.89
N GLN A 60 -0.18 -1.09 -2.75
CA GLN A 60 -0.74 -0.47 -1.56
C GLN A 60 -1.54 -1.50 -0.77
N ALA A 61 -1.27 -1.59 0.52
CA ALA A 61 -2.05 -2.38 1.45
C ALA A 61 -2.58 -1.51 2.59
N PHE A 62 -3.78 -1.84 3.05
CA PHE A 62 -4.50 -1.12 4.10
C PHE A 62 -4.97 -2.13 5.13
N GLN A 63 -4.65 -1.88 6.39
CA GLN A 63 -5.09 -2.70 7.52
C GLN A 63 -5.93 -1.81 8.42
N ILE A 64 -7.21 -2.13 8.57
CA ILE A 64 -8.18 -1.30 9.28
C ILE A 64 -8.76 -2.10 10.44
N SER A 65 -8.91 -1.49 11.61
CA SER A 65 -9.51 -2.14 12.78
C SER A 65 -10.38 -1.17 13.55
N ASN A 66 -11.49 -1.67 14.11
CA ASN A 66 -12.32 -0.98 15.12
C ASN A 66 -12.34 -1.72 16.47
N GLY A 67 -11.43 -2.69 16.66
CA GLY A 67 -11.34 -3.54 17.84
C GLY A 67 -12.21 -4.81 17.81
N THR A 68 -13.28 -4.85 17.02
CA THR A 68 -14.13 -6.06 16.85
C THR A 68 -13.98 -6.70 15.48
N HIS A 69 -13.60 -5.90 14.49
CA HIS A 69 -13.37 -6.33 13.12
C HIS A 69 -12.00 -5.85 12.67
N PHE A 70 -11.32 -6.71 11.90
CA PHE A 70 -10.12 -6.38 11.17
C PHE A 70 -10.39 -6.50 9.67
N VAL A 71 -9.97 -5.51 8.90
CA VAL A 71 -10.13 -5.46 7.45
C VAL A 71 -8.75 -5.34 6.83
N MET A 72 -8.47 -6.17 5.83
CA MET A 72 -7.27 -6.03 5.02
C MET A 72 -7.64 -5.80 3.57
N VAL A 73 -7.11 -4.74 2.98
CA VAL A 73 -7.24 -4.45 1.55
C VAL A 73 -5.87 -4.44 0.92
N ALA A 74 -5.72 -5.06 -0.24
CA ALA A 74 -4.47 -5.05 -0.99
C ALA A 74 -4.74 -4.87 -2.49
N ILE A 75 -4.02 -3.93 -3.09
CA ILE A 75 -3.93 -3.70 -4.53
C ILE A 75 -2.46 -3.92 -4.89
N TYR A 76 -2.15 -5.08 -5.45
CA TYR A 76 -0.79 -5.57 -5.63
C TYR A 76 -0.52 -5.96 -7.08
N ASN A 77 0.61 -5.49 -7.62
CA ASN A 77 1.05 -5.81 -8.96
C ASN A 77 2.44 -6.46 -8.94
N ALA A 78 2.46 -7.80 -9.10
CA ALA A 78 3.69 -8.57 -9.23
C ALA A 78 4.21 -8.66 -10.67
N LYS A 79 3.59 -7.97 -11.64
CA LYS A 79 3.92 -7.92 -13.08
C LYS A 79 3.82 -9.25 -13.85
N LYS A 80 3.77 -10.39 -13.16
CA LYS A 80 3.36 -11.70 -13.71
C LYS A 80 1.91 -12.01 -13.39
N ILE A 81 1.50 -11.65 -12.18
CA ILE A 81 0.14 -11.78 -11.68
C ILE A 81 -0.13 -10.58 -10.78
N SER A 82 -1.35 -10.08 -10.83
CA SER A 82 -1.83 -9.03 -9.95
C SER A 82 -2.95 -9.53 -9.06
N LEU A 83 -3.13 -8.85 -7.94
CA LEU A 83 -4.03 -9.25 -6.88
C LEU A 83 -4.81 -8.04 -6.39
N ALA A 84 -6.13 -8.14 -6.46
CA ALA A 84 -7.06 -7.27 -5.75
C ALA A 84 -7.70 -8.10 -4.63
N GLN A 85 -7.51 -7.70 -3.38
CA GLN A 85 -7.97 -8.46 -2.22
C GLN A 85 -8.66 -7.56 -1.20
N PHE A 86 -9.76 -8.07 -0.64
CA PHE A 86 -10.48 -7.47 0.48
C PHE A 86 -10.80 -8.60 1.46
N ILE A 87 -10.42 -8.46 2.71
CA ILE A 87 -10.66 -9.44 3.76
C ILE A 87 -11.37 -8.75 4.90
N VAL A 88 -12.43 -9.37 5.42
CA VAL A 88 -13.06 -9.01 6.68
C VAL A 88 -12.83 -10.16 7.65
N TYR A 89 -12.31 -9.85 8.82
CA TYR A 89 -12.16 -10.78 9.92
C TYR A 89 -12.98 -10.28 11.10
N ASP A 90 -14.03 -11.03 11.44
CA ASP A 90 -14.80 -10.85 12.66
C ASP A 90 -14.04 -11.52 13.79
N ILE A 91 -13.48 -10.70 14.68
CA ILE A 91 -12.62 -11.13 15.78
C ILE A 91 -13.46 -11.86 16.83
N ALA A 92 -14.66 -11.36 17.11
CA ALA A 92 -15.53 -11.90 18.16
C ALA A 92 -16.01 -13.32 17.82
N ASN A 93 -16.38 -13.56 16.56
CA ASN A 93 -16.88 -14.85 16.10
C ASN A 93 -15.81 -15.71 15.42
N ASN A 94 -14.56 -15.24 15.33
CA ASN A 94 -13.44 -15.91 14.67
C ASN A 94 -13.75 -16.32 13.21
N ASN A 95 -14.46 -15.46 12.48
CA ASN A 95 -14.87 -15.71 11.10
C ASN A 95 -14.06 -14.87 10.12
N LYS A 96 -13.52 -15.50 9.08
CA LYS A 96 -12.73 -14.83 8.04
C LYS A 96 -13.42 -14.93 6.69
N TYR A 97 -13.71 -13.78 6.09
CA TYR A 97 -14.28 -13.64 4.76
C TYR A 97 -13.23 -13.07 3.83
N ARG A 98 -12.91 -13.78 2.74
CA ARG A 98 -11.86 -13.40 1.81
C ARG A 98 -12.42 -13.23 0.41
N TYR A 99 -12.33 -12.01 -0.09
CA TYR A 99 -12.67 -11.63 -1.45
C TYR A 99 -11.34 -11.42 -2.20
N GLU A 100 -11.13 -12.17 -3.29
CA GLU A 100 -9.86 -12.13 -4.01
C GLU A 100 -10.10 -12.24 -5.52
N LYS A 101 -9.41 -11.39 -6.28
CA LYS A 101 -9.23 -11.59 -7.72
C LYS A 101 -7.77 -11.54 -8.11
N LYS A 102 -7.35 -12.62 -8.77
CA LYS A 102 -6.09 -12.66 -9.52
C LYS A 102 -6.35 -12.18 -10.93
N VAL A 103 -5.61 -11.17 -11.37
CA VAL A 103 -5.85 -10.50 -12.65
C VAL A 103 -4.55 -10.28 -13.40
N ALA A 104 -4.70 -9.96 -14.68
CA ALA A 104 -3.58 -9.58 -15.50
C ALA A 104 -2.94 -8.26 -14.98
N PRO A 105 -1.61 -8.10 -15.11
CA PRO A 105 -0.89 -6.92 -14.63
C PRO A 105 -1.34 -5.57 -15.17
N TRP A 106 -1.94 -5.54 -16.37
CA TRP A 106 -2.45 -4.34 -17.04
C TRP A 106 -3.90 -4.02 -16.67
N SER A 107 -4.54 -4.84 -15.84
CA SER A 107 -5.93 -4.63 -15.41
C SER A 107 -6.04 -4.03 -14.01
N ILE A 108 -4.91 -3.72 -13.37
CA ILE A 108 -4.81 -3.11 -12.04
C ILE A 108 -3.85 -1.93 -12.11
N ASP A 109 -4.18 -0.87 -11.40
CA ASP A 109 -3.33 0.30 -11.28
C ASP A 109 -2.87 0.42 -9.83
N VAL A 110 -1.56 0.59 -9.64
CA VAL A 110 -0.94 0.83 -8.33
C VAL A 110 -0.31 2.22 -8.38
N ALA A 111 -0.64 3.04 -7.39
CA ALA A 111 -0.18 4.41 -7.27
C ALA A 111 1.35 4.52 -7.29
N THR A 112 1.85 5.53 -7.99
CA THR A 112 3.28 5.83 -8.09
C THR A 112 3.84 6.47 -6.82
N GLY A 113 2.99 6.91 -5.90
CA GLY A 113 3.34 7.59 -4.65
C GLY A 113 2.09 7.85 -3.82
N LEU A 114 2.07 8.97 -3.09
CA LEU A 114 0.97 9.30 -2.17
C LEU A 114 0.42 10.74 -2.32
N PHE A 115 0.88 11.49 -3.32
CA PHE A 115 0.49 12.88 -3.57
C PHE A 115 -0.40 12.94 -4.82
N GLY A 116 -1.70 13.13 -4.64
CA GLY A 116 -2.67 13.21 -5.74
C GLY A 116 -2.74 11.93 -6.61
N THR A 117 -2.69 10.75 -5.99
CA THR A 117 -2.61 9.46 -6.70
C THR A 117 -3.77 8.52 -6.39
N GLU A 118 -3.95 7.50 -7.22
CA GLU A 118 -4.95 6.45 -7.04
C GLU A 118 -4.33 5.07 -7.30
N SER A 119 -4.67 4.10 -6.45
CA SER A 119 -4.57 2.67 -6.75
C SER A 119 -5.96 2.10 -6.95
N SER A 120 -6.18 1.35 -8.03
CA SER A 120 -7.50 0.79 -8.30
C SER A 120 -7.51 -0.51 -9.08
N TYR A 121 -8.57 -1.28 -8.83
CA TYR A 121 -9.00 -2.40 -9.65
C TYR A 121 -10.50 -2.30 -9.80
N VAL A 122 -11.00 -2.25 -11.04
CA VAL A 122 -12.44 -2.15 -11.31
C VAL A 122 -12.87 -3.24 -12.29
N SER A 123 -13.93 -3.96 -11.91
CA SER A 123 -14.60 -4.93 -12.76
C SER A 123 -16.10 -4.96 -12.43
N LYS A 124 -16.90 -5.66 -13.23
CA LYS A 124 -18.36 -5.71 -13.09
C LYS A 124 -18.87 -5.99 -11.67
N ASN A 125 -18.17 -6.84 -10.90
CA ASN A 125 -18.64 -7.32 -9.59
C ASN A 125 -17.59 -7.21 -8.48
N PHE A 126 -16.51 -6.48 -8.74
CA PHE A 126 -15.41 -6.32 -7.79
C PHE A 126 -14.66 -5.03 -8.13
N SER A 127 -14.76 -4.05 -7.24
CA SER A 127 -14.09 -2.76 -7.33
C SER A 127 -13.37 -2.47 -6.02
N LEU A 128 -12.09 -2.10 -6.09
CA LEU A 128 -11.32 -1.52 -5.00
C LEU A 128 -10.66 -0.26 -5.52
N ILE A 129 -10.83 0.86 -4.80
CA ILE A 129 -10.26 2.15 -5.17
C ILE A 129 -9.70 2.79 -3.91
N ALA A 130 -8.42 3.15 -3.94
CA ALA A 130 -7.75 3.91 -2.91
C ALA A 130 -7.20 5.20 -3.51
N LYS A 131 -7.74 6.35 -3.10
CA LYS A 131 -7.28 7.68 -3.49
C LYS A 131 -6.49 8.29 -2.35
N HIS A 132 -5.38 8.93 -2.68
CA HIS A 132 -4.47 9.46 -1.68
C HIS A 132 -3.91 10.80 -2.13
N ASP A 133 -4.12 11.83 -1.30
CA ASP A 133 -3.43 13.09 -1.41
C ASP A 133 -2.90 13.55 -0.05
N LEU A 134 -1.59 13.38 0.14
CA LEU A 134 -0.89 13.83 1.34
C LEU A 134 -0.85 15.36 1.48
N ASN A 135 -1.05 16.14 0.42
CA ASN A 135 -1.16 17.61 0.56
C ASN A 135 -2.41 18.00 1.36
N ASP A 136 -3.46 17.18 1.23
CA ASP A 136 -4.75 17.37 1.91
C ASP A 136 -4.89 16.45 3.14
N ASN A 137 -3.82 15.74 3.53
CA ASN A 137 -3.81 14.73 4.59
C ASN A 137 -4.91 13.65 4.41
N LEU A 138 -5.26 13.33 3.17
CA LEU A 138 -6.47 12.56 2.85
C LEU A 138 -6.15 11.20 2.23
N LEU A 139 -6.70 10.15 2.84
CA LEU A 139 -6.78 8.81 2.26
C LEU A 139 -8.25 8.39 2.17
N GLU A 140 -8.74 8.11 0.97
CA GLU A 140 -10.08 7.55 0.76
C GLU A 140 -9.98 6.14 0.21
N LEU A 141 -10.68 5.19 0.84
CA LEU A 141 -10.77 3.81 0.39
C LEU A 141 -12.23 3.45 0.16
N SER A 142 -12.52 2.85 -1.00
CA SER A 142 -13.84 2.31 -1.31
C SER A 142 -13.76 0.91 -1.89
N ALA A 143 -14.76 0.09 -1.56
CA ALA A 143 -14.92 -1.26 -2.08
C ALA A 143 -16.38 -1.51 -2.46
N SER A 144 -16.61 -2.12 -3.63
CA SER A 144 -17.91 -2.62 -4.07
C SER A 144 -17.69 -4.03 -4.62
N ILE A 145 -18.16 -5.05 -3.89
CA ILE A 145 -17.94 -6.46 -4.22
C ILE A 145 -19.27 -7.18 -4.14
N ARG A 146 -19.66 -7.84 -5.24
CA ARG A 146 -20.98 -8.46 -5.36
C ARG A 146 -20.90 -9.86 -5.95
N ASN A 147 -21.90 -10.68 -5.64
CA ASN A 147 -22.12 -11.99 -6.25
C ASN A 147 -20.89 -12.91 -6.13
N GLN A 148 -20.23 -12.93 -4.97
CA GLN A 148 -19.11 -13.83 -4.70
C GLN A 148 -19.64 -15.10 -4.04
N LYS A 149 -19.28 -16.27 -4.58
CA LYS A 149 -19.87 -17.55 -4.19
C LYS A 149 -19.66 -17.81 -2.69
N GLY A 150 -20.76 -17.97 -1.95
CA GLY A 150 -20.75 -18.29 -0.52
C GLY A 150 -20.28 -17.13 0.38
N LEU A 151 -20.22 -15.92 -0.14
CA LEU A 151 -19.79 -14.73 0.60
C LEU A 151 -20.87 -13.63 0.52
N PRO A 152 -21.04 -12.83 1.58
CA PRO A 152 -21.90 -11.65 1.54
C PRO A 152 -21.45 -10.62 0.49
N ASP A 153 -22.37 -9.80 0.01
CA ASP A 153 -22.01 -8.61 -0.76
C ASP A 153 -21.37 -7.56 0.18
N VAL A 154 -20.48 -6.75 -0.37
CA VAL A 154 -19.71 -5.72 0.37
C VAL A 154 -19.84 -4.37 -0.32
N GLU A 155 -20.24 -3.35 0.43
CA GLU A 155 -20.01 -1.95 0.08
C GLU A 155 -19.28 -1.29 1.24
N ALA A 156 -18.09 -0.75 1.01
CA ALA A 156 -17.28 -0.15 2.06
C ALA A 156 -16.78 1.23 1.64
N LYS A 157 -16.73 2.14 2.61
CA LYS A 157 -16.10 3.46 2.47
C LYS A 157 -15.34 3.78 3.74
N PHE A 158 -14.12 4.26 3.58
CA PHE A 158 -13.26 4.71 4.66
C PHE A 158 -12.57 6.01 4.27
N THR A 159 -12.37 6.87 5.26
CA THR A 159 -11.60 8.11 5.16
C THR A 159 -10.59 8.14 6.30
N GLY A 160 -9.30 8.06 5.95
CA GLY A 160 -8.17 8.17 6.88
C GLY A 160 -7.59 9.58 6.89
N LEU A 161 -7.17 10.03 8.07
CA LEU A 161 -6.47 11.30 8.27
C LEU A 161 -4.96 11.06 8.27
N HIS A 162 -4.31 11.17 7.11
CA HIS A 162 -2.87 10.95 6.96
C HIS A 162 -2.07 12.24 7.16
N ASP A 163 -2.22 12.86 8.32
CA ASP A 163 -1.44 14.04 8.71
C ASP A 163 -0.10 13.62 9.30
N THR A 164 0.98 13.74 8.52
CA THR A 164 2.33 13.31 8.95
C THR A 164 2.97 14.21 9.99
N SER A 165 2.38 15.38 10.28
CA SER A 165 2.79 16.21 11.43
C SER A 165 2.26 15.67 12.76
N GLN A 166 1.16 14.90 12.72
CA GLN A 166 0.54 14.27 13.89
C GLN A 166 0.85 12.77 13.98
N PHE A 167 0.97 12.08 12.84
CA PHE A 167 1.16 10.64 12.74
C PHE A 167 2.44 10.34 11.98
N GLU A 168 3.55 10.23 12.70
CA GLU A 168 4.88 10.02 12.12
C GLU A 168 4.94 8.69 11.33
N PRO A 169 5.19 8.73 10.02
CA PRO A 169 5.31 7.53 9.21
C PRO A 169 6.67 6.86 9.39
N MET A 170 6.70 5.53 9.32
CA MET A 170 7.93 4.80 9.07
C MET A 170 8.21 4.80 7.55
N VAL A 171 9.19 5.60 7.13
CA VAL A 171 9.61 5.70 5.73
C VAL A 171 11.03 5.17 5.58
N VAL A 172 11.21 4.17 4.71
CA VAL A 172 12.52 3.52 4.53
C VAL A 172 12.83 3.25 3.08
N SER A 173 14.11 3.34 2.73
CA SER A 173 14.69 2.77 1.52
C SER A 173 15.82 1.83 1.94
N MET A 174 15.63 0.53 1.71
CA MET A 174 16.56 -0.51 2.17
C MET A 174 17.20 -1.26 1.00
N PRO A 175 18.52 -1.52 1.05
CA PRO A 175 19.18 -2.30 0.02
C PRO A 175 18.84 -3.79 0.15
N PHE A 176 18.46 -4.41 -0.97
CA PHE A 176 18.59 -5.86 -1.15
C PHE A 176 19.97 -6.23 -1.73
N SER A 177 20.59 -5.31 -2.45
CA SER A 177 21.97 -5.38 -2.95
C SER A 177 22.45 -3.95 -3.23
N GLU A 178 23.70 -3.77 -3.67
CA GLU A 178 24.20 -2.44 -4.08
C GLU A 178 23.28 -1.74 -5.09
N LYS A 179 22.62 -2.51 -5.96
CA LYS A 179 21.86 -2.04 -7.12
C LYS A 179 20.35 -2.29 -7.01
N LYS A 180 19.86 -2.80 -5.88
CA LYS A 180 18.43 -3.11 -5.71
C LYS A 180 17.96 -2.62 -4.37
N ALA A 181 16.83 -1.92 -4.37
CA ALA A 181 16.21 -1.36 -3.19
C ALA A 181 14.79 -1.90 -3.01
N MET A 182 14.29 -1.78 -1.79
CA MET A 182 12.88 -1.61 -1.51
C MET A 182 12.63 -0.26 -0.85
N TYR A 183 11.47 0.30 -1.15
CA TYR A 183 10.87 1.44 -0.49
C TYR A 183 9.63 0.99 0.27
N SER A 184 9.43 1.55 1.46
CA SER A 184 8.15 1.40 2.16
C SER A 184 7.82 2.66 2.94
N HIS A 185 6.58 3.11 2.81
CA HIS A 185 5.95 4.09 3.68
C HIS A 185 4.85 3.39 4.45
N LYS A 186 4.96 3.37 5.79
CA LYS A 186 3.89 2.90 6.66
C LYS A 186 3.48 3.95 7.66
N CYS A 187 2.19 4.20 7.79
CA CYS A 187 1.67 5.14 8.78
C CYS A 187 0.41 4.55 9.43
N LEU A 188 0.37 4.60 10.77
CA LEU A 188 -0.81 4.30 11.57
C LEU A 188 -1.56 5.61 11.83
N MET A 189 -2.83 5.66 11.46
CA MET A 189 -3.65 6.87 11.52
C MET A 189 -5.10 6.57 11.94
N PRO A 190 -5.87 7.57 12.41
CA PRO A 190 -7.31 7.46 12.58
C PRO A 190 -8.02 7.22 11.24
N VAL A 191 -9.15 6.52 11.30
CA VAL A 191 -9.99 6.27 10.13
C VAL A 191 -11.46 6.30 10.52
N SER A 192 -12.31 6.89 9.69
CA SER A 192 -13.76 6.81 9.83
C SER A 192 -14.37 6.07 8.65
N GLY A 193 -15.51 5.41 8.83
CA GLY A 193 -16.17 4.72 7.73
C GLY A 193 -17.18 3.66 8.15
N SER A 194 -17.54 2.82 7.19
CA SER A 194 -18.43 1.68 7.42
C SER A 194 -18.32 0.63 6.33
N ILE A 195 -18.75 -0.58 6.64
CA ILE A 195 -18.96 -1.66 5.69
C ILE A 195 -20.42 -2.10 5.75
N GLN A 196 -21.15 -2.03 4.64
CA GLN A 196 -22.34 -2.84 4.44
C GLN A 196 -21.87 -4.26 4.09
N PHE A 197 -22.16 -5.22 4.95
CA PHE A 197 -21.73 -6.61 4.85
C PHE A 197 -22.95 -7.53 4.81
N GLY A 198 -23.40 -7.89 3.60
CA GLY A 198 -24.70 -8.52 3.42
C GLY A 198 -25.82 -7.59 3.91
N LYS A 199 -26.51 -7.98 4.98
CA LYS A 199 -27.57 -7.17 5.60
C LYS A 199 -27.06 -6.30 6.75
N ASP A 200 -25.88 -6.58 7.25
CA ASP A 200 -25.33 -5.91 8.44
C ASP A 200 -24.53 -4.66 8.06
N VAL A 201 -24.49 -3.69 8.97
CA VAL A 201 -23.62 -2.51 8.84
C VAL A 201 -22.58 -2.57 9.95
N ILE A 202 -21.30 -2.62 9.58
CA ILE A 202 -20.17 -2.61 10.50
C ILE A 202 -19.61 -1.19 10.53
N PRO A 203 -19.79 -0.44 11.63
CA PRO A 203 -19.29 0.93 11.74
C PRO A 203 -17.80 0.95 12.10
N PHE A 204 -17.08 1.93 11.56
CA PHE A 204 -15.70 2.27 11.94
C PHE A 204 -15.68 3.74 12.39
N PRO A 205 -16.07 4.04 13.64
CA PRO A 205 -16.04 5.40 14.13
C PRO A 205 -14.60 5.84 14.43
N GLU A 206 -14.27 7.08 14.05
CA GLU A 206 -12.92 7.66 14.09
C GLU A 206 -12.20 7.48 15.43
N LYS A 207 -12.94 7.68 16.54
CA LYS A 207 -12.37 7.68 17.90
C LYS A 207 -11.74 6.35 18.33
N ILE A 208 -12.15 5.24 17.73
CA ILE A 208 -11.71 3.89 18.12
C ILE A 208 -11.17 3.09 16.94
N SER A 209 -11.23 3.66 15.73
CA SER A 209 -10.84 2.96 14.51
C SER A 209 -9.51 3.49 14.01
N GLN A 210 -8.68 2.56 13.56
CA GLN A 210 -7.33 2.85 13.10
C GLN A 210 -7.07 2.18 11.75
N LEU A 211 -6.24 2.82 10.93
CA LEU A 211 -5.77 2.33 9.65
C LEU A 211 -4.24 2.34 9.63
N ILE A 212 -3.63 1.27 9.13
CA ILE A 212 -2.23 1.27 8.69
C ILE A 212 -2.22 1.23 7.17
N ILE A 213 -1.59 2.23 6.55
CA ILE A 213 -1.22 2.17 5.13
C ILE A 213 0.17 1.54 4.99
N ASP A 214 0.36 0.80 3.91
CA ASP A 214 1.65 0.35 3.41
C ASP A 214 1.74 0.66 1.91
N ASP A 215 2.43 1.74 1.53
CA ASP A 215 2.86 1.97 0.15
C ASP A 215 4.26 1.37 -0.02
N HIS A 216 4.38 0.45 -0.97
CA HIS A 216 5.59 -0.35 -1.09
C HIS A 216 5.98 -0.61 -2.54
N LYS A 217 7.28 -0.50 -2.80
CA LYS A 217 7.89 -0.73 -4.12
C LYS A 217 9.21 -1.44 -3.91
N GLY A 218 9.51 -2.49 -4.67
CA GLY A 218 10.77 -3.22 -4.46
C GLY A 218 11.25 -4.07 -5.62
N TYR A 219 12.58 -4.03 -5.82
CA TYR A 219 13.30 -4.97 -6.67
C TYR A 219 13.68 -6.23 -5.88
N TYR A 220 12.67 -7.02 -5.54
CA TYR A 220 12.87 -8.26 -4.79
C TYR A 220 13.84 -9.21 -5.52
N PRO A 221 14.68 -9.94 -4.78
CA PRO A 221 15.45 -11.03 -5.35
C PRO A 221 14.49 -12.02 -6.00
N TYR A 222 14.63 -12.21 -7.32
CA TYR A 222 14.00 -13.33 -7.98
C TYR A 222 14.69 -14.62 -7.49
N PRO A 223 13.96 -15.73 -7.31
CA PRO A 223 14.58 -17.04 -7.47
C PRO A 223 15.12 -17.20 -8.90
#